data_AF-A0A9Q0RIM3-F1
#
_entry.id   AF-A0A9Q0RIM3-F1
#
_cell.length_a   1.000
_cell.length_b   1.000
_cell.length_c   1.000
_cell.angle_alpha   90.00
_cell.angle_beta   90.00
_cell.angle_gamma   90.00
#
_symmetry.space_group_name_H-M   'P 1'
#
loop_
_entity.id
_entity.type
_entity.pdbx_description
1 polymer ?
#
loop_
_entity_poly.entity_id
_entity_poly.type
_entity_poly.pdbx_seq_one_letter_code
_entity_poly.pdbx_strand_id
1 'polypeptide(L)'
;MYRRSLNGYLIERLKRENELKSVDKTRWYTINNACLSSTLSATFHQLSYDSGTDQFISNCYTKANSIVTTFFYAFARTILGLFMSSTSVCGFLGRGSMFVLSNDQFKTFVIDTLFKYRHHRYNQHHQTNNEMKQINFGQCLEIDDLLEPANGFGDDDTIPKFDAILDLGAGDGNVTSVMAPYFNRTYVTEMSRFMQSRLRSRGYHLLDAKDWQSSTSIQSYDLICLLNVLDRCSEPLNMLADIHCSLKQSNGLFLLAVVFPLYQYVEYNSDHLPSQTLEIDGATFEHQVSSFYGNVLQPAGFELIKWTKLPYLCEGNLDLTYFWLIDAVFLLKAI
;
A
#
# COMPACT_ATOMS: atom_id res chain seq x y z
N MET A 1 12.28 -37.52 7.16
CA MET A 1 11.05 -36.83 7.63
C MET A 1 10.75 -37.29 9.06
N TYR A 2 11.03 -36.45 10.05
CA TYR A 2 10.65 -36.73 11.44
C TYR A 2 9.13 -36.55 11.55
N ARG A 3 8.36 -37.62 11.77
CA ARG A 3 6.94 -37.51 12.10
C ARG A 3 6.84 -36.85 13.48
N ARG A 4 6.58 -35.53 13.52
CA ARG A 4 6.22 -34.83 14.75
C ARG A 4 5.00 -35.50 15.37
N SER A 5 5.02 -35.74 16.67
CA SER A 5 3.82 -36.18 17.39
C SER A 5 2.80 -35.04 17.41
N LEU A 6 1.50 -35.37 17.33
CA LEU A 6 0.42 -34.40 17.41
C LEU A 6 0.53 -33.54 18.70
N ASN A 7 0.92 -34.17 19.82
CA ASN A 7 1.14 -33.46 21.08
C ASN A 7 2.29 -32.44 20.98
N GLY A 8 3.42 -32.81 20.35
CA GLY A 8 4.54 -31.88 20.16
C GLY A 8 4.17 -30.69 19.29
N TYR A 9 3.37 -30.92 18.25
CA TYR A 9 2.83 -29.87 17.39
C TYR A 9 1.92 -28.90 18.16
N LEU A 10 0.96 -29.43 18.94
CA LEU A 10 0.00 -28.62 19.70
C LEU A 10 0.70 -27.77 20.77
N ILE A 11 1.70 -28.31 21.47
CA ILE A 11 2.48 -27.58 22.47
C ILE A 11 3.22 -26.40 21.83
N GLU A 12 3.87 -26.61 20.69
CA GLU A 12 4.60 -25.55 19.99
C GLU A 12 3.67 -24.46 19.46
N ARG A 13 2.51 -24.85 18.90
CA ARG A 13 1.48 -23.89 18.48
C ARG A 13 0.99 -23.06 19.66
N LEU A 14 0.66 -23.68 20.80
CA LEU A 14 0.24 -22.95 22.00
C LEU A 14 1.31 -21.96 22.47
N LYS A 15 2.58 -22.36 22.42
CA LYS A 15 3.70 -21.47 22.76
C LYS A 15 3.75 -20.24 21.85
N ARG A 16 3.71 -20.44 20.52
CA ARG A 16 3.73 -19.33 19.55
C ARG A 16 2.50 -18.42 19.66
N GLU A 17 1.33 -18.99 19.93
CA GLU A 17 0.10 -18.22 20.18
C GLU A 17 0.19 -17.36 21.44
N ASN A 18 0.76 -17.90 22.52
CA ASN A 18 0.98 -17.14 23.75
C ASN A 18 1.99 -16.01 23.53
N GLU A 19 3.07 -16.27 22.81
CA GLU A 19 4.04 -15.25 22.40
C GLU A 19 3.35 -14.15 21.59
N LEU A 20 2.55 -14.52 20.58
CA LEU A 20 1.80 -13.57 19.73
C LEU A 20 0.83 -12.69 20.54
N LYS A 21 0.11 -13.27 21.51
CA LYS A 21 -0.79 -12.53 22.40
C LYS A 21 -0.06 -11.61 23.37
N SER A 22 1.17 -11.95 23.74
CA SER A 22 1.99 -11.17 24.67
C SER A 22 2.72 -9.99 24.00
N VAL A 23 2.69 -9.88 22.67
CA VAL A 23 3.32 -8.78 21.95
C VAL A 23 2.70 -7.46 22.38
N ASP A 24 3.55 -6.54 22.85
CA ASP A 24 3.16 -5.15 23.07
C ASP A 24 2.92 -4.46 21.73
N LYS A 25 1.64 -4.39 21.34
CA LYS A 25 1.18 -3.81 20.07
C LYS A 25 1.45 -2.31 19.97
N THR A 26 1.72 -1.60 21.08
CA THR A 26 2.08 -0.17 21.02
C THR A 26 3.40 0.04 20.28
N ARG A 27 4.30 -0.96 20.32
CA ARG A 27 5.59 -0.94 19.63
C ARG A 27 5.49 -1.02 18.11
N TRP A 28 4.34 -1.42 17.58
CA TRP A 28 4.09 -1.43 16.14
C TRP A 28 4.10 -0.04 15.53
N TYR A 29 3.75 1.00 16.31
CA TYR A 29 3.56 2.37 15.82
C TYR A 29 4.53 3.38 16.42
N THR A 30 5.53 2.93 17.18
CA THR A 30 6.54 3.79 17.81
C THR A 30 7.91 3.59 17.16
N ILE A 31 8.66 4.69 17.06
CA ILE A 31 10.01 4.75 16.49
C ILE A 31 10.99 5.28 17.53
N ASN A 32 12.26 4.93 17.39
CA ASN A 32 13.33 5.60 18.11
C ASN A 32 13.78 6.85 17.35
N ASN A 33 13.16 7.99 17.69
CA ASN A 33 13.41 9.25 17.00
C ASN A 33 14.87 9.74 17.07
N ALA A 34 15.63 9.31 18.07
CA ALA A 34 17.05 9.67 18.22
C ALA A 34 17.96 9.00 17.17
N CYS A 35 17.48 7.96 16.50
CA CYS A 35 18.22 7.19 15.50
C CYS A 35 17.89 7.59 14.05
N LEU A 36 17.11 8.65 13.85
CA LEU A 36 16.67 9.10 12.53
C LEU A 36 17.30 10.44 12.14
N SER A 37 17.40 10.68 10.82
CA SER A 37 17.76 12.00 10.30
C SER A 37 16.69 13.05 10.64
N SER A 38 17.07 14.33 10.59
CA SER A 38 16.13 15.44 10.84
C SER A 38 14.94 15.42 9.89
N THR A 39 15.16 15.11 8.61
CA THR A 39 14.10 14.97 7.60
C THR A 39 13.11 13.86 7.97
N LEU A 40 13.61 12.67 8.32
CA LEU A 40 12.74 11.53 8.65
C LEU A 40 12.00 11.76 9.97
N SER A 41 12.67 12.36 10.95
CA SER A 41 12.05 12.74 12.22
C SER A 41 10.90 13.74 12.02
N ALA A 42 11.13 14.80 11.25
CA ALA A 42 10.15 15.86 11.00
C ALA A 42 8.94 15.39 10.17
N THR A 43 9.13 14.38 9.33
CA THR A 43 8.10 13.85 8.43
C THR A 43 7.42 12.58 8.97
N PHE A 44 7.79 12.11 10.16
CA PHE A 44 7.14 10.96 10.77
C PHE A 44 5.71 11.32 11.22
N HIS A 45 4.74 10.54 10.76
CA HIS A 45 3.34 10.66 11.13
C HIS A 45 2.93 9.44 11.95
N GLN A 46 2.73 9.64 13.26
CA GLN A 46 2.36 8.55 14.14
C GLN A 46 0.91 8.13 13.92
N LEU A 47 0.72 6.92 13.40
CA LEU A 47 -0.56 6.23 13.46
C LEU A 47 -0.67 5.44 14.78
N SER A 48 -1.82 4.83 15.01
CA SER A 48 -2.05 4.00 16.19
C SER A 48 -2.87 2.76 15.84
N TYR A 49 -2.86 1.80 16.76
CA TYR A 49 -3.76 0.65 16.70
C TYR A 49 -5.20 1.15 16.79
N ASP A 50 -5.99 0.87 15.76
CA ASP A 50 -7.36 1.34 15.64
C ASP A 50 -8.36 0.16 15.56
N SER A 51 -9.64 0.51 15.41
CA SER A 51 -10.73 -0.46 15.32
C SER A 51 -10.62 -1.36 14.08
N GLY A 52 -10.08 -0.85 12.97
CA GLY A 52 -9.88 -1.62 11.73
C GLY A 52 -8.78 -2.67 11.88
N THR A 53 -7.66 -2.31 12.51
CA THR A 53 -6.60 -3.26 12.88
C THR A 53 -7.16 -4.34 13.83
N ASP A 54 -7.96 -3.94 14.82
CA ASP A 54 -8.59 -4.88 15.75
C ASP A 54 -9.55 -5.85 15.07
N GLN A 55 -10.38 -5.34 14.17
CA GLN A 55 -11.32 -6.14 13.39
C GLN A 55 -10.59 -7.17 12.52
N PHE A 56 -9.49 -6.78 11.86
CA PHE A 56 -8.70 -7.72 11.07
C PHE A 56 -8.13 -8.86 11.93
N ILE A 57 -7.54 -8.54 13.09
CA ILE A 57 -6.98 -9.53 14.01
C ILE A 57 -8.07 -10.44 14.57
N SER A 58 -9.21 -9.88 14.98
CA SER A 58 -10.37 -10.63 15.46
C SER A 58 -10.94 -11.58 14.41
N ASN A 59 -10.96 -11.16 13.14
CA ASN A 59 -11.33 -12.01 12.02
C ASN A 59 -10.34 -13.17 11.81
N CYS A 60 -9.03 -12.92 11.99
CA CYS A 60 -8.02 -13.98 11.95
C CYS A 60 -8.28 -15.04 13.03
N TYR A 61 -8.55 -14.63 14.28
CA TYR A 61 -8.90 -15.57 15.36
C TYR A 61 -10.18 -16.34 15.06
N THR A 62 -11.20 -15.67 14.53
CA THR A 62 -12.47 -16.32 14.15
C THR A 62 -12.25 -17.39 13.09
N LYS A 63 -11.46 -17.09 12.05
CA LYS A 63 -11.11 -18.06 11.00
C LYS A 63 -10.23 -19.20 11.52
N ALA A 64 -9.24 -18.92 12.37
CA ALA A 64 -8.35 -19.93 12.92
C ALA A 64 -9.08 -20.92 13.84
N ASN A 65 -10.12 -20.47 14.56
CA ASN A 65 -10.96 -21.31 15.42
C ASN A 65 -12.00 -22.13 14.63
N SER A 66 -12.19 -21.85 13.33
CA SER A 66 -13.05 -22.65 12.47
C SER A 66 -12.31 -23.93 12.03
N ILE A 67 -12.63 -25.04 12.71
CA ILE A 67 -12.06 -26.37 12.45
C ILE A 67 -12.35 -26.83 11.00
N VAL A 68 -13.55 -26.55 10.49
CA VAL A 68 -14.00 -26.97 9.15
C VAL A 68 -13.21 -26.28 8.04
N THR A 69 -13.05 -24.95 8.07
CA THR A 69 -12.27 -24.25 7.05
C THR A 69 -10.79 -24.61 7.11
N THR A 70 -10.30 -24.95 8.30
CA THR A 70 -8.91 -25.32 8.52
C THR A 70 -8.59 -26.71 7.96
N PHE A 71 -9.45 -27.70 8.16
CA PHE A 71 -9.32 -29.02 7.51
C PHE A 71 -9.55 -28.95 5.99
N PHE A 72 -10.55 -28.18 5.54
CA PHE A 72 -10.79 -27.95 4.12
C PHE A 72 -9.58 -27.30 3.44
N TYR A 73 -8.96 -26.30 4.07
CA TYR A 73 -7.77 -25.62 3.55
C TYR A 73 -6.56 -26.55 3.49
N ALA A 74 -6.32 -27.34 4.55
CA ALA A 74 -5.23 -28.31 4.55
C ALA A 74 -5.39 -29.33 3.41
N PHE A 75 -6.60 -29.84 3.22
CA PHE A 75 -6.95 -30.75 2.13
C PHE A 75 -6.79 -30.09 0.76
N ALA A 76 -7.34 -28.89 0.58
CA ALA A 76 -7.27 -28.17 -0.68
C ALA A 76 -5.84 -27.74 -1.03
N ARG A 77 -5.01 -27.33 -0.07
CA ARG A 77 -3.59 -27.00 -0.30
C ARG A 77 -2.79 -28.23 -0.73
N THR A 78 -3.08 -29.42 -0.21
CA THR A 78 -2.42 -30.66 -0.65
C THR A 78 -2.76 -31.02 -2.10
N ILE A 79 -4.00 -30.79 -2.54
CA ILE A 79 -4.42 -31.10 -3.92
C ILE A 79 -3.99 -29.98 -4.89
N LEU A 80 -4.23 -28.72 -4.52
CA LEU A 80 -3.94 -27.57 -5.38
C LEU A 80 -2.45 -27.24 -5.43
N GLY A 81 -1.69 -27.45 -4.35
CA GLY A 81 -0.25 -27.23 -4.32
C GLY A 81 0.56 -28.14 -5.27
N LEU A 82 -0.07 -29.17 -5.84
CA LEU A 82 0.51 -29.99 -6.91
C LEU A 82 0.52 -29.27 -8.28
N PHE A 83 -0.30 -28.24 -8.44
CA PHE A 83 -0.54 -27.57 -9.72
C PHE A 83 -0.37 -26.03 -9.67
N MET A 84 -0.17 -25.43 -8.49
CA MET A 84 -0.03 -23.98 -8.33
C MET A 84 0.86 -23.57 -7.14
N SER A 85 1.46 -22.37 -7.19
CA SER A 85 2.31 -21.83 -6.11
C SER A 85 1.52 -21.61 -4.82
N SER A 86 2.20 -21.57 -3.66
CA SER A 86 1.54 -21.35 -2.37
C SER A 86 0.71 -20.06 -2.35
N THR A 87 1.19 -18.99 -3.00
CA THR A 87 0.50 -17.70 -3.15
C THR A 87 -0.78 -17.85 -3.99
N SER A 88 -0.74 -18.65 -5.06
CA SER A 88 -1.91 -18.94 -5.89
C SER A 88 -2.94 -19.83 -5.18
N VAL A 89 -2.49 -20.78 -4.35
CA VAL A 89 -3.37 -21.57 -3.47
C VAL A 89 -4.08 -20.69 -2.45
N CYS A 90 -3.33 -19.79 -1.79
CA CYS A 90 -3.89 -18.81 -0.85
C CYS A 90 -4.95 -17.93 -1.53
N GLY A 91 -4.62 -17.37 -2.71
CA GLY A 91 -5.54 -16.56 -3.51
C GLY A 91 -6.80 -17.33 -3.94
N PHE A 92 -6.68 -18.60 -4.36
CA PHE A 92 -7.82 -19.45 -4.73
C PHE A 92 -8.72 -19.78 -3.54
N LEU A 93 -8.13 -20.03 -2.37
CA LEU A 93 -8.87 -20.43 -1.17
C LEU A 93 -9.37 -19.25 -0.33
N GLY A 94 -9.11 -18.00 -0.76
CA GLY A 94 -9.51 -16.79 -0.04
C GLY A 94 -8.91 -16.71 1.37
N ARG A 95 -7.68 -17.24 1.54
CA ARG A 95 -6.89 -17.17 2.76
C ARG A 95 -5.58 -16.44 2.49
N GLY A 96 -4.98 -15.90 3.54
CA GLY A 96 -3.77 -15.08 3.41
C GLY A 96 -4.11 -13.65 3.03
N SER A 97 -5.29 -13.16 3.41
CA SER A 97 -5.61 -11.75 3.27
C SER A 97 -4.53 -10.92 3.95
N MET A 98 -4.07 -9.90 3.23
CA MET A 98 -3.07 -8.97 3.69
C MET A 98 -3.77 -7.73 4.26
N PHE A 99 -3.15 -7.09 5.24
CA PHE A 99 -3.61 -5.85 5.84
C PHE A 99 -2.40 -4.94 6.06
N VAL A 100 -2.50 -3.72 5.54
CA VAL A 100 -1.46 -2.69 5.64
C VAL A 100 -2.00 -1.48 6.40
N LEU A 101 -3.09 -0.88 5.89
CA LEU A 101 -3.78 0.25 6.52
C LEU A 101 -5.27 -0.08 6.67
N SER A 102 -5.86 0.32 7.79
CA SER A 102 -7.32 0.40 7.93
C SER A 102 -7.90 1.50 7.04
N ASN A 103 -9.24 1.56 6.93
CA ASN A 103 -9.92 2.67 6.27
C ASN A 103 -9.58 4.03 6.93
N ASP A 104 -9.60 4.11 8.25
CA ASP A 104 -9.35 5.35 8.98
C ASP A 104 -7.88 5.81 8.86
N GLN A 105 -6.96 4.86 8.95
CA GLN A 105 -5.52 5.10 8.73
C GLN A 105 -5.25 5.54 7.30
N PHE A 106 -5.81 4.86 6.28
CA PHE A 106 -5.64 5.23 4.88
C PHE A 106 -6.23 6.62 4.59
N LYS A 107 -7.41 6.92 5.13
CA LYS A 107 -8.04 8.24 4.98
C LYS A 107 -7.15 9.34 5.55
N THR A 108 -6.75 9.21 6.81
CA THR A 108 -5.96 10.22 7.55
C THR A 108 -4.55 10.37 6.96
N PHE A 109 -3.93 9.25 6.57
CA PHE A 109 -2.58 9.25 6.05
C PHE A 109 -2.54 9.70 4.58
N VAL A 110 -3.38 9.17 3.71
CA VAL A 110 -3.26 9.36 2.26
C VAL A 110 -4.28 10.38 1.74
N ILE A 111 -5.57 10.13 1.97
CA ILE A 111 -6.65 10.90 1.35
C ILE A 111 -6.65 12.36 1.81
N ASP A 112 -6.49 12.61 3.11
CA ASP A 112 -6.39 13.98 3.63
C ASP A 112 -5.20 14.74 3.03
N THR A 113 -4.11 14.04 2.73
CA THR A 113 -2.94 14.62 2.06
C THR A 113 -3.25 14.95 0.61
N LEU A 114 -3.87 14.04 -0.14
CA LEU A 114 -4.29 14.27 -1.52
C LEU A 114 -5.22 15.49 -1.64
N PHE A 115 -6.18 15.64 -0.71
CA PHE A 115 -7.06 16.82 -0.69
C PHE A 115 -6.29 18.12 -0.42
N LYS A 116 -5.34 18.12 0.52
CA LYS A 116 -4.48 19.29 0.78
C LYS A 116 -3.71 19.72 -0.47
N TYR A 117 -3.12 18.77 -1.20
CA TYR A 117 -2.40 19.04 -2.45
C TYR A 117 -3.32 19.53 -3.57
N ARG A 118 -4.55 19.00 -3.65
CA ARG A 118 -5.58 19.48 -4.60
C ARG A 118 -6.00 20.92 -4.31
N HIS A 119 -6.23 21.28 -3.04
CA HIS A 119 -6.66 22.63 -2.63
C HIS A 119 -5.57 23.69 -2.77
N HIS A 120 -4.31 23.38 -2.44
CA HIS A 120 -3.21 24.33 -2.62
C HIS A 120 -3.10 24.80 -4.08
N ARG A 121 -3.39 23.90 -5.02
CA ARG A 121 -3.42 24.22 -6.46
C ARG A 121 -4.62 25.08 -6.85
N TYR A 122 -5.82 24.81 -6.32
CA TYR A 122 -6.98 25.67 -6.57
C TYR A 122 -6.67 27.12 -6.18
N ASN A 123 -6.09 27.32 -4.99
CA ASN A 123 -5.74 28.66 -4.52
C ASN A 123 -4.62 29.31 -5.35
N GLN A 124 -3.58 28.57 -5.76
CA GLN A 124 -2.51 29.10 -6.62
C GLN A 124 -2.99 29.49 -8.03
N HIS A 125 -3.85 28.69 -8.67
CA HIS A 125 -4.44 29.01 -9.98
C HIS A 125 -5.39 30.20 -9.90
N HIS A 126 -6.16 30.33 -8.81
CA HIS A 126 -7.03 31.50 -8.63
C HIS A 126 -6.25 32.78 -8.31
N GLN A 127 -5.14 32.71 -7.57
CA GLN A 127 -4.27 33.87 -7.35
C GLN A 127 -3.59 34.34 -8.64
N THR A 128 -2.98 33.42 -9.41
CA THR A 128 -2.34 33.77 -10.70
C THR A 128 -3.34 34.28 -11.75
N ASN A 129 -4.56 33.74 -11.79
CA ASN A 129 -5.60 34.27 -12.69
C ASN A 129 -6.13 35.64 -12.25
N ASN A 130 -6.20 35.93 -10.95
CA ASN A 130 -6.57 37.26 -10.44
C ASN A 130 -5.46 38.29 -10.68
N GLU A 131 -4.19 37.89 -10.56
CA GLU A 131 -3.03 38.73 -10.90
C GLU A 131 -2.94 39.00 -12.42
N MET A 132 -3.16 37.99 -13.27
CA MET A 132 -3.23 38.19 -14.72
C MET A 132 -4.43 39.03 -15.15
N LYS A 133 -5.58 38.96 -14.46
CA LYS A 133 -6.69 39.88 -14.68
C LYS A 133 -6.28 41.30 -14.30
N GLN A 134 -5.61 41.53 -13.17
CA GLN A 134 -5.14 42.87 -12.79
C GLN A 134 -4.10 43.46 -13.76
N ILE A 135 -3.24 42.64 -14.36
CA ILE A 135 -2.22 43.10 -15.34
C ILE A 135 -2.86 43.46 -16.69
N ASN A 136 -3.98 42.86 -17.06
CA ASN A 136 -4.69 43.12 -18.32
C ASN A 136 -5.83 44.14 -18.24
N PHE A 137 -6.08 44.77 -17.08
CA PHE A 137 -7.04 45.88 -16.95
C PHE A 137 -6.42 47.21 -17.41
N GLY A 138 -6.14 47.27 -18.70
CA GLY A 138 -5.75 48.45 -19.45
C GLY A 138 -6.50 48.58 -20.77
N GLN A 139 -7.73 48.05 -20.90
CA GLN A 139 -8.72 48.44 -21.90
C GLN A 139 -10.09 47.81 -21.60
N CYS A 140 -11.14 48.64 -21.71
CA CYS A 140 -12.53 48.37 -21.35
C CYS A 140 -13.12 47.06 -21.91
N LEU A 141 -14.01 46.42 -21.14
CA LEU A 141 -15.45 46.32 -21.42
C LEU A 141 -16.15 45.64 -20.22
N GLU A 142 -17.22 46.25 -19.72
CA GLU A 142 -18.18 45.62 -18.82
C GLU A 142 -18.87 44.47 -19.55
N ILE A 143 -18.71 43.25 -19.04
CA ILE A 143 -19.62 42.14 -19.31
C ILE A 143 -19.93 41.51 -17.96
N ASP A 144 -21.20 41.62 -17.59
CA ASP A 144 -21.84 40.89 -16.51
C ASP A 144 -21.68 39.39 -16.74
N ASP A 145 -20.79 38.75 -15.98
CA ASP A 145 -20.87 37.34 -15.65
C ASP A 145 -20.83 37.22 -14.13
N LEU A 146 -22.02 37.35 -13.53
CA LEU A 146 -22.31 36.85 -12.19
C LEU A 146 -22.20 35.32 -12.21
N LEU A 147 -20.98 34.80 -12.12
CA LEU A 147 -20.78 33.50 -11.49
C LEU A 147 -20.84 33.73 -9.98
N GLU A 148 -22.03 33.46 -9.44
CA GLU A 148 -22.26 33.37 -8.01
C GLU A 148 -21.19 32.48 -7.34
N PRO A 149 -20.78 32.80 -6.10
CA PRO A 149 -19.94 31.88 -5.33
C PRO A 149 -20.68 30.55 -5.25
N ALA A 150 -19.98 29.45 -5.51
CA ALA A 150 -20.51 28.10 -5.44
C ALA A 150 -20.98 27.76 -4.01
N ASN A 151 -22.14 28.28 -3.64
CA ASN A 151 -22.99 27.81 -2.56
C ASN A 151 -23.89 26.75 -3.19
N GLY A 152 -23.33 25.55 -3.31
CA GLY A 152 -23.98 24.39 -3.89
C GLY A 152 -23.36 23.12 -3.34
N PHE A 153 -23.24 23.01 -2.01
CA PHE A 153 -23.25 21.69 -1.38
C PHE A 153 -24.67 21.15 -1.54
N GLY A 154 -24.92 20.57 -2.71
CA GLY A 154 -26.08 19.75 -2.95
C GLY A 154 -26.06 18.56 -2.00
N ASP A 155 -27.25 18.19 -1.57
CA ASP A 155 -27.61 17.16 -0.59
C ASP A 155 -27.33 15.73 -1.10
N ASP A 156 -26.15 15.49 -1.68
CA ASP A 156 -25.62 14.17 -2.00
C ASP A 156 -24.35 13.97 -1.18
N ASP A 157 -24.43 13.14 -0.13
CA ASP A 157 -23.37 12.79 0.84
C ASP A 157 -22.15 12.08 0.20
N THR A 158 -21.90 12.25 -1.09
CA THR A 158 -20.82 11.58 -1.82
C THR A 158 -19.50 12.33 -1.66
N ILE A 159 -18.55 11.68 -0.97
CA ILE A 159 -17.17 12.17 -0.82
C ILE A 159 -16.58 12.44 -2.23
N PRO A 160 -16.02 13.64 -2.50
CA PRO A 160 -15.43 13.94 -3.81
C PRO A 160 -14.34 12.93 -4.15
N LYS A 161 -14.44 12.32 -5.34
CA LYS A 161 -13.47 11.32 -5.79
C LYS A 161 -12.29 11.94 -6.54
N PHE A 162 -11.15 11.25 -6.47
CA PHE A 162 -9.99 11.46 -7.36
C PHE A 162 -10.17 10.68 -8.66
N ASP A 163 -9.36 10.94 -9.69
CA ASP A 163 -9.62 10.37 -11.02
C ASP A 163 -9.17 8.92 -11.14
N ALA A 164 -7.94 8.61 -10.73
CA ALA A 164 -7.36 7.30 -10.95
C ALA A 164 -6.33 6.91 -9.88
N ILE A 165 -6.44 5.67 -9.40
CA ILE A 165 -5.45 4.96 -8.59
C ILE A 165 -4.90 3.77 -9.37
N LEU A 166 -3.61 3.48 -9.19
CA LEU A 166 -2.97 2.24 -9.60
C LEU A 166 -2.42 1.48 -8.39
N ASP A 167 -2.85 0.23 -8.21
CA ASP A 167 -2.33 -0.68 -7.17
C ASP A 167 -1.47 -1.76 -7.82
N LEU A 168 -0.14 -1.64 -7.66
CA LEU A 168 0.84 -2.55 -8.24
C LEU A 168 1.02 -3.78 -7.35
N GLY A 169 0.70 -4.97 -7.88
CA GLY A 169 0.72 -6.23 -7.12
C GLY A 169 -0.44 -6.32 -6.11
N ALA A 170 -1.66 -6.07 -6.59
CA ALA A 170 -2.87 -5.97 -5.79
C ALA A 170 -3.29 -7.27 -5.07
N GLY A 171 -2.67 -8.42 -5.43
CA GLY A 171 -3.00 -9.71 -4.85
C GLY A 171 -4.48 -10.04 -5.03
N ASP A 172 -5.15 -10.38 -3.93
CA ASP A 172 -6.56 -10.75 -3.93
C ASP A 172 -7.54 -9.55 -3.93
N GLY A 173 -7.01 -8.32 -3.88
CA GLY A 173 -7.74 -7.07 -3.91
C GLY A 173 -8.31 -6.59 -2.57
N ASN A 174 -8.03 -7.25 -1.44
CA ASN A 174 -8.55 -6.79 -0.14
C ASN A 174 -7.96 -5.45 0.29
N VAL A 175 -6.65 -5.25 0.13
CA VAL A 175 -6.03 -3.95 0.39
C VAL A 175 -6.55 -2.90 -0.58
N THR A 176 -6.68 -3.24 -1.87
CA THR A 176 -7.29 -2.36 -2.89
C THR A 176 -8.69 -1.89 -2.50
N SER A 177 -9.49 -2.71 -1.83
CA SER A 177 -10.87 -2.37 -1.44
C SER A 177 -10.97 -1.24 -0.41
N VAL A 178 -9.90 -0.99 0.36
CA VAL A 178 -9.80 0.17 1.27
C VAL A 178 -9.59 1.47 0.47
N MET A 179 -8.87 1.37 -0.66
CA MET A 179 -8.44 2.52 -1.45
C MET A 179 -9.45 2.90 -2.54
N ALA A 180 -10.02 1.90 -3.22
CA ALA A 180 -10.89 2.06 -4.38
C ALA A 180 -12.08 3.05 -4.20
N PRO A 181 -12.77 3.12 -3.05
CA PRO A 181 -13.92 4.01 -2.88
C PRO A 181 -13.63 5.50 -3.13
N TYR A 182 -12.38 5.93 -2.96
CA TYR A 182 -11.95 7.33 -3.11
C TYR A 182 -11.62 7.73 -4.55
N PHE A 183 -11.67 6.80 -5.50
CA PHE A 183 -11.28 7.05 -6.90
C PHE A 183 -12.39 6.67 -7.87
N ASN A 184 -12.46 7.36 -9.00
CA ASN A 184 -13.39 7.05 -10.08
C ASN A 184 -12.97 5.80 -10.85
N ARG A 185 -11.65 5.57 -10.97
CA ARG A 185 -11.07 4.42 -11.68
C ARG A 185 -9.99 3.77 -10.82
N THR A 186 -10.10 2.45 -10.68
CA THR A 186 -9.14 1.63 -9.93
C THR A 186 -8.46 0.67 -10.89
N TYR A 187 -7.17 0.91 -11.13
CA TYR A 187 -6.31 0.05 -11.92
C TYR A 187 -5.47 -0.83 -11.00
N VAL A 188 -5.22 -2.07 -11.44
CA VAL A 188 -4.50 -3.06 -10.65
C VAL A 188 -3.58 -3.88 -11.54
N THR A 189 -2.43 -4.30 -11.01
CA THR A 189 -1.59 -5.35 -11.64
C THR A 189 -1.48 -6.55 -10.71
N GLU A 190 -1.32 -7.74 -11.29
CA GLU A 190 -1.08 -8.97 -10.52
C GLU A 190 -0.48 -10.05 -11.43
N MET A 191 0.43 -10.86 -10.90
CA MET A 191 1.11 -11.94 -11.65
C MET A 191 0.27 -13.22 -11.71
N SER A 192 -0.48 -13.56 -10.66
CA SER A 192 -1.27 -14.79 -10.60
C SER A 192 -2.58 -14.67 -11.39
N ARG A 193 -2.79 -15.57 -12.37
CA ARG A 193 -4.03 -15.61 -13.17
C ARG A 193 -5.31 -15.77 -12.33
N PHE A 194 -5.24 -16.50 -11.21
CA PHE A 194 -6.39 -16.67 -10.31
C PHE A 194 -6.73 -15.37 -9.60
N MET A 195 -5.72 -14.66 -9.10
CA MET A 195 -5.90 -13.36 -8.46
C MET A 195 -6.35 -12.30 -9.45
N GLN A 196 -5.80 -12.29 -10.67
CA GLN A 196 -6.32 -11.47 -11.78
C GLN A 196 -7.81 -11.70 -12.05
N SER A 197 -8.28 -12.95 -12.04
CA SER A 197 -9.71 -13.28 -12.21
C SER A 197 -10.56 -12.68 -11.08
N ARG A 198 -10.08 -12.77 -9.83
CA ARG A 198 -10.74 -12.18 -8.65
C ARG A 198 -10.76 -10.66 -8.68
N LEU A 199 -9.68 -10.02 -9.13
CA LEU A 199 -9.62 -8.56 -9.29
C LEU A 199 -10.64 -8.08 -10.33
N ARG A 200 -10.74 -8.79 -11.47
CA ARG A 200 -11.77 -8.51 -12.49
C ARG A 200 -13.19 -8.70 -11.96
N SER A 201 -13.45 -9.74 -11.15
CA SER A 201 -14.78 -9.97 -10.58
C SER A 201 -15.18 -8.92 -9.53
N ARG A 202 -14.21 -8.20 -8.96
CA ARG A 202 -14.41 -7.01 -8.11
C ARG A 202 -14.65 -5.72 -8.90
N GLY A 203 -14.59 -5.76 -10.22
CA GLY A 203 -14.80 -4.60 -11.09
C GLY A 203 -13.58 -3.71 -11.27
N TYR A 204 -12.38 -4.16 -10.89
CA TYR A 204 -11.14 -3.40 -11.09
C TYR A 204 -10.62 -3.54 -12.53
N HIS A 205 -9.93 -2.51 -13.01
CA HIS A 205 -9.30 -2.48 -14.33
C HIS A 205 -7.92 -3.15 -14.26
N LEU A 206 -7.85 -4.42 -14.64
CA LEU A 206 -6.58 -5.15 -14.66
C LEU A 206 -5.69 -4.67 -15.82
N LEU A 207 -4.46 -4.29 -15.49
CA LEU A 207 -3.37 -4.00 -16.42
C LEU A 207 -2.36 -5.16 -16.46
N ASP A 208 -1.57 -5.23 -17.53
CA ASP A 208 -0.47 -6.19 -17.62
C ASP A 208 0.64 -5.80 -16.63
N ALA A 209 1.11 -6.76 -15.83
CA ALA A 209 2.10 -6.48 -14.80
C ALA A 209 3.50 -6.09 -15.33
N LYS A 210 3.79 -6.37 -16.61
CA LYS A 210 5.09 -6.05 -17.25
C LYS A 210 5.06 -4.76 -18.05
N ASP A 211 3.88 -4.42 -18.60
CA ASP A 211 3.72 -3.31 -19.55
C ASP A 211 2.66 -2.29 -19.11
N TRP A 212 2.29 -2.24 -17.83
CA TRP A 212 1.28 -1.32 -17.29
C TRP A 212 1.56 0.15 -17.58
N GLN A 213 2.84 0.53 -17.66
CA GLN A 213 3.37 1.85 -18.00
C GLN A 213 3.11 2.24 -19.47
N SER A 214 2.93 1.27 -20.36
CA SER A 214 2.70 1.49 -21.79
C SER A 214 1.22 1.72 -22.16
N SER A 215 0.33 1.72 -21.16
CA SER A 215 -1.12 1.80 -21.39
C SER A 215 -1.56 3.20 -21.86
N THR A 216 -1.69 3.38 -23.17
CA THR A 216 -2.04 4.66 -23.84
C THR A 216 -3.37 5.31 -23.42
N SER A 217 -4.25 4.56 -22.75
CA SER A 217 -5.54 5.06 -22.26
C SER A 217 -5.46 5.88 -20.97
N ILE A 218 -4.30 5.95 -20.31
CA ILE A 218 -4.11 6.63 -19.03
C ILE A 218 -2.86 7.50 -19.13
N GLN A 219 -3.03 8.83 -19.04
CA GLN A 219 -1.87 9.73 -19.07
C GLN A 219 -1.12 9.73 -17.72
N SER A 220 -1.82 9.66 -16.59
CA SER A 220 -1.19 9.69 -15.26
C SER A 220 -2.18 9.41 -14.11
N TYR A 221 -1.65 9.00 -12.95
CA TYR A 221 -2.42 8.62 -11.75
C TYR A 221 -2.35 9.69 -10.65
N ASP A 222 -3.44 9.85 -9.88
CA ASP A 222 -3.47 10.67 -8.66
C ASP A 222 -2.73 9.97 -7.51
N LEU A 223 -2.79 8.64 -7.48
CA LEU A 223 -2.09 7.81 -6.52
C LEU A 223 -1.60 6.53 -7.21
N ILE A 224 -0.31 6.21 -7.03
CA ILE A 224 0.21 4.87 -7.31
C ILE A 224 0.56 4.22 -5.97
N CYS A 225 0.22 2.95 -5.80
CA CYS A 225 0.52 2.16 -4.61
C CYS A 225 1.43 1.00 -4.99
N LEU A 226 2.50 0.81 -4.21
CA LEU A 226 3.39 -0.35 -4.28
C LEU A 226 3.56 -0.88 -2.86
N LEU A 227 2.72 -1.84 -2.47
CA LEU A 227 2.57 -2.24 -1.08
C LEU A 227 3.22 -3.60 -0.84
N ASN A 228 4.44 -3.63 -0.29
CA ASN A 228 5.20 -4.85 -0.01
C ASN A 228 5.51 -5.69 -1.27
N VAL A 229 5.82 -4.99 -2.37
CA VAL A 229 6.14 -5.58 -3.68
C VAL A 229 7.56 -5.24 -4.13
N LEU A 230 8.14 -4.12 -3.69
CA LEU A 230 9.44 -3.64 -4.18
C LEU A 230 10.57 -4.65 -3.96
N ASP A 231 10.60 -5.30 -2.79
CA ASP A 231 11.54 -6.38 -2.44
C ASP A 231 11.27 -7.70 -3.19
N ARG A 232 10.13 -7.80 -3.88
CA ARG A 232 9.71 -8.97 -4.68
C ARG A 232 9.89 -8.78 -6.18
N CYS A 233 10.31 -7.60 -6.59
CA CYS A 233 10.57 -7.27 -7.99
C CYS A 233 12.00 -7.67 -8.39
N SER A 234 12.18 -8.12 -9.65
CA SER A 234 13.52 -8.34 -10.21
C SER A 234 14.24 -7.00 -10.45
N GLU A 235 13.52 -6.00 -10.93
CA GLU A 235 14.04 -4.69 -11.33
C GLU A 235 13.38 -3.55 -10.53
N PRO A 236 13.60 -3.48 -9.19
CA PRO A 236 12.98 -2.46 -8.33
C PRO A 236 13.32 -1.02 -8.70
N LEU A 237 14.52 -0.73 -9.24
CA LEU A 237 14.90 0.64 -9.61
C LEU A 237 14.17 1.09 -10.89
N ASN A 238 14.00 0.19 -11.87
CA ASN A 238 13.17 0.47 -13.05
C ASN A 238 11.72 0.67 -12.64
N MET A 239 11.20 -0.16 -11.72
CA MET A 239 9.84 0.02 -11.18
C MET A 239 9.65 1.39 -10.53
N LEU A 240 10.63 1.89 -9.76
CA LEU A 240 10.57 3.24 -9.19
C LEU A 240 10.58 4.33 -10.29
N ALA A 241 11.38 4.16 -11.35
CA ALA A 241 11.42 5.10 -12.48
C ALA A 241 10.10 5.12 -13.27
N ASP A 242 9.49 3.96 -13.51
CA ASP A 242 8.19 3.84 -14.19
C ASP A 242 7.07 4.48 -13.35
N ILE A 243 7.10 4.28 -12.03
CA ILE A 243 6.17 4.93 -11.09
C ILE A 243 6.34 6.45 -11.15
N HIS A 244 7.58 6.94 -11.09
CA HIS A 244 7.88 8.38 -11.16
C HIS A 244 7.28 9.00 -12.43
N CYS A 245 7.51 8.40 -13.59
CA CYS A 245 7.00 8.88 -14.88
C CYS A 245 5.46 8.80 -15.00
N SER A 246 4.82 7.88 -14.29
CA SER A 246 3.38 7.61 -14.40
C SER A 246 2.52 8.43 -13.45
N LEU A 247 3.13 9.14 -12.49
CA LEU A 247 2.40 10.02 -11.58
C LEU A 247 1.97 11.31 -12.28
N LYS A 248 0.83 11.87 -11.87
CA LYS A 248 0.42 13.21 -12.30
C LYS A 248 1.48 14.22 -11.85
N GLN A 249 2.26 14.78 -12.79
CA GLN A 249 3.42 15.63 -12.48
C GLN A 249 3.14 16.79 -11.51
N SER A 250 1.90 17.29 -11.45
CA SER A 250 1.53 18.39 -10.55
C SER A 250 1.16 18.00 -9.12
N ASN A 251 0.70 16.78 -8.87
CA ASN A 251 0.03 16.42 -7.60
C ASN A 251 -0.20 14.92 -7.36
N GLY A 252 0.30 14.05 -8.23
CA GLY A 252 0.24 12.60 -8.02
C GLY A 252 1.14 12.22 -6.85
N LEU A 253 0.66 11.32 -6.00
CA LEU A 253 1.43 10.80 -4.88
C LEU A 253 1.76 9.33 -5.07
N PHE A 254 2.86 8.90 -4.45
CA PHE A 254 3.28 7.51 -4.41
C PHE A 254 3.19 6.98 -2.98
N LEU A 255 2.39 5.94 -2.78
CA LEU A 255 2.30 5.21 -1.51
C LEU A 255 3.12 3.93 -1.60
N LEU A 256 4.19 3.87 -0.83
CA LEU A 256 5.12 2.75 -0.79
C LEU A 256 5.08 2.10 0.59
N ALA A 257 4.89 0.78 0.65
CA ALA A 257 5.08 0.01 1.88
C ALA A 257 6.22 -0.99 1.70
N VAL A 258 7.10 -1.08 2.69
CA VAL A 258 8.30 -1.92 2.67
C VAL A 258 8.54 -2.50 4.06
N VAL A 259 8.62 -3.82 4.12
CA VAL A 259 9.01 -4.53 5.34
C VAL A 259 10.49 -4.34 5.67
N PHE A 260 10.77 -4.09 6.95
CA PHE A 260 12.11 -4.06 7.51
C PHE A 260 12.30 -5.08 8.65
N PRO A 261 13.47 -5.73 8.75
CA PRO A 261 14.64 -5.60 7.88
C PRO A 261 14.38 -6.10 6.45
N LEU A 262 14.94 -5.37 5.47
CA LEU A 262 14.65 -5.58 4.05
C LEU A 262 15.40 -6.79 3.52
N TYR A 263 14.67 -7.68 2.84
CA TYR A 263 15.25 -8.85 2.16
C TYR A 263 14.62 -9.01 0.78
N GLN A 264 15.42 -8.90 -0.27
CA GLN A 264 14.92 -9.09 -1.63
C GLN A 264 14.77 -10.58 -1.96
N TYR A 265 13.63 -10.95 -2.54
CA TYR A 265 13.31 -12.31 -2.96
C TYR A 265 12.33 -12.30 -4.14
N VAL A 266 12.71 -12.83 -5.29
CA VAL A 266 11.86 -12.85 -6.49
C VAL A 266 11.17 -14.21 -6.63
N GLU A 267 9.83 -14.25 -6.61
CA GLU A 267 9.08 -15.52 -6.65
C GLU A 267 9.15 -16.22 -8.03
N TYR A 268 9.24 -15.45 -9.12
CA TYR A 268 8.98 -15.93 -10.47
C TYR A 268 10.22 -16.18 -11.34
N ASN A 269 11.42 -16.12 -10.77
CA ASN A 269 12.66 -16.54 -11.43
C ASN A 269 13.29 -17.76 -10.71
N SER A 270 14.27 -18.39 -11.36
CA SER A 270 14.81 -19.68 -10.90
C SER A 270 15.80 -19.56 -9.74
N ASP A 271 16.52 -18.44 -9.63
CA ASP A 271 17.53 -18.20 -8.60
C ASP A 271 16.98 -17.42 -7.40
N HIS A 272 15.75 -16.89 -7.50
CA HIS A 272 15.10 -16.06 -6.49
C HIS A 272 15.81 -14.74 -6.17
N LEU A 273 16.76 -14.33 -7.01
CA LEU A 273 17.56 -13.13 -6.82
C LEU A 273 17.02 -11.98 -7.67
N PRO A 274 17.10 -10.73 -7.18
CA PRO A 274 16.80 -9.58 -8.01
C PRO A 274 17.93 -9.33 -9.02
N SER A 275 17.60 -8.75 -10.18
CA SER A 275 18.58 -8.23 -11.12
C SER A 275 19.08 -6.83 -10.73
N GLN A 276 18.35 -6.10 -9.89
CA GLN A 276 18.77 -4.83 -9.29
C GLN A 276 18.69 -4.89 -7.76
N THR A 277 19.82 -4.64 -7.11
CA THR A 277 19.92 -4.66 -5.64
C THR A 277 19.52 -3.30 -5.05
N LEU A 278 18.80 -3.34 -3.93
CA LEU A 278 18.53 -2.17 -3.10
C LEU A 278 19.64 -2.04 -2.06
N GLU A 279 20.38 -0.93 -2.10
CA GLU A 279 21.49 -0.68 -1.17
C GLU A 279 20.95 -0.22 0.21
N ILE A 280 20.85 -1.16 1.15
CA ILE A 280 20.37 -0.92 2.52
C ILE A 280 21.47 -1.20 3.53
N ASP A 281 21.70 -0.24 4.42
CA ASP A 281 22.66 -0.30 5.51
C ASP A 281 21.96 -0.36 6.88
N GLY A 282 22.65 -0.95 7.85
CA GLY A 282 22.28 -0.91 9.26
C GLY A 282 21.54 -2.14 9.79
N ALA A 283 21.60 -2.31 11.11
CA ALA A 283 21.04 -3.46 11.81
C ALA A 283 19.69 -3.17 12.51
N THR A 284 19.35 -1.89 12.67
CA THR A 284 18.09 -1.46 13.31
C THR A 284 17.09 -1.01 12.26
N PHE A 285 15.81 -1.03 12.62
CA PHE A 285 14.73 -0.52 11.78
C PHE A 285 14.99 0.93 11.35
N GLU A 286 15.32 1.81 12.29
CA GLU A 286 15.53 3.24 12.03
C GLU A 286 16.72 3.49 11.09
N HIS A 287 17.80 2.72 11.22
CA HIS A 287 18.96 2.85 10.32
C HIS A 287 18.62 2.36 8.92
N GLN A 288 17.93 1.22 8.78
CA GLN A 288 17.56 0.71 7.45
C GLN A 288 16.54 1.62 6.76
N VAL A 289 15.57 2.18 7.48
CA VAL A 289 14.65 3.20 6.93
C VAL A 289 15.43 4.44 6.48
N SER A 290 16.40 4.89 7.27
CA SER A 290 17.23 6.05 6.94
C SER A 290 18.08 5.82 5.69
N SER A 291 18.75 4.66 5.62
CA SER A 291 19.54 4.25 4.47
C SER A 291 18.67 4.03 3.24
N PHE A 292 17.51 3.37 3.35
CA PHE A 292 16.59 3.18 2.24
C PHE A 292 16.13 4.50 1.63
N TYR A 293 15.74 5.46 2.47
CA TYR A 293 15.34 6.78 1.97
C TYR A 293 16.51 7.48 1.24
N GLY A 294 17.70 7.53 1.86
CA GLY A 294 18.85 8.24 1.31
C GLY A 294 19.49 7.58 0.08
N ASN A 295 19.56 6.26 0.06
CA ASN A 295 20.27 5.48 -0.96
C ASN A 295 19.36 5.04 -2.12
N VAL A 296 18.05 4.94 -1.91
CA VAL A 296 17.11 4.43 -2.91
C VAL A 296 16.07 5.47 -3.32
N LEU A 297 15.31 6.01 -2.36
CA LEU A 297 14.15 6.86 -2.70
C LEU A 297 14.58 8.25 -3.20
N GLN A 298 15.54 8.91 -2.54
CA GLN A 298 16.03 10.21 -3.00
C GLN A 298 16.70 10.13 -4.38
N PRO A 299 17.60 9.16 -4.66
CA PRO A 299 18.19 9.02 -5.99
C PRO A 299 17.18 8.64 -7.08
N ALA A 300 16.08 7.95 -6.72
CA ALA A 300 14.98 7.66 -7.63
C ALA A 300 14.06 8.87 -7.91
N GLY A 301 14.41 10.06 -7.42
CA GLY A 301 13.65 11.30 -7.70
C GLY A 301 12.39 11.45 -6.86
N PHE A 302 12.35 10.84 -5.67
CA PHE A 302 11.23 11.00 -4.74
C PHE A 302 11.57 11.90 -3.55
N GLU A 303 10.68 12.86 -3.29
CA GLU A 303 10.65 13.66 -2.08
C GLU A 303 9.69 13.02 -1.07
N LEU A 304 10.10 12.97 0.20
CA LEU A 304 9.28 12.45 1.29
C LEU A 304 8.30 13.50 1.83
N ILE A 305 6.99 13.22 1.69
CA ILE A 305 5.94 14.05 2.31
C ILE A 305 5.80 13.67 3.79
N LYS A 306 5.53 12.39 4.03
CA LYS A 306 5.43 11.80 5.37
C LYS A 306 5.54 10.30 5.31
N TRP A 307 5.92 9.69 6.42
CA TRP A 307 5.98 8.25 6.57
C TRP A 307 5.48 7.81 7.93
N THR A 308 5.17 6.52 8.07
CA THR A 308 4.73 5.93 9.31
C THR A 308 5.27 4.51 9.46
N LYS A 309 5.26 4.02 10.69
CA LYS A 309 5.61 2.64 11.03
C LYS A 309 4.34 1.96 11.52
N LEU A 310 4.06 0.78 10.99
CA LEU A 310 2.87 0.01 11.32
C LEU A 310 3.12 -1.50 11.13
N PRO A 311 2.23 -2.38 11.60
CA PRO A 311 2.39 -3.81 11.37
C PRO A 311 1.86 -4.19 9.98
N TYR A 312 2.68 -4.87 9.19
CA TYR A 312 2.17 -5.59 8.02
C TYR A 312 1.57 -6.91 8.49
N LEU A 313 0.24 -7.03 8.42
CA LEU A 313 -0.49 -8.19 8.95
C LEU A 313 -0.93 -9.11 7.81
N CYS A 314 -0.87 -10.41 8.05
CA CYS A 314 -1.39 -11.41 7.13
C CYS A 314 -2.14 -12.49 7.90
N GLU A 315 -3.26 -12.94 7.33
CA GLU A 315 -3.98 -14.09 7.86
C GLU A 315 -3.05 -15.30 7.99
N GLY A 316 -3.15 -15.95 9.15
CA GLY A 316 -2.27 -17.05 9.47
C GLY A 316 -2.69 -18.38 8.87
N ASN A 317 -2.02 -19.42 9.33
CA ASN A 317 -2.25 -20.77 8.87
C ASN A 317 -2.59 -21.69 10.05
N LEU A 318 -2.39 -23.00 9.87
CA LEU A 318 -2.61 -23.98 10.92
C LEU A 318 -1.71 -23.78 12.15
N ASP A 319 -0.55 -23.14 11.98
CA ASP A 319 0.51 -23.05 12.98
C ASP A 319 0.45 -21.76 13.79
N LEU A 320 -0.12 -20.70 13.22
CA LEU A 320 -0.24 -19.38 13.84
C LEU A 320 -1.48 -18.66 13.32
N THR A 321 -2.19 -17.96 14.18
CA THR A 321 -3.45 -17.26 13.84
C THR A 321 -3.26 -16.15 12.82
N TYR A 322 -2.20 -15.35 12.96
CA TYR A 322 -1.81 -14.31 12.01
C TYR A 322 -0.29 -14.13 12.05
N PHE A 323 0.28 -13.73 10.91
CA PHE A 323 1.67 -13.31 10.82
C PHE A 323 1.74 -11.79 10.84
N TRP A 324 2.84 -11.26 11.35
CA TRP A 324 3.11 -9.83 11.28
C TRP A 324 4.58 -9.55 11.05
N LEU A 325 4.85 -8.47 10.34
CA LEU A 325 6.17 -7.91 10.10
C LEU A 325 6.14 -6.40 10.40
N ILE A 326 7.31 -5.79 10.57
CA ILE A 326 7.40 -4.34 10.76
C ILE A 326 7.44 -3.69 9.37
N ASP A 327 6.48 -2.84 9.09
CA ASP A 327 6.35 -2.11 7.84
C ASP A 327 6.74 -0.64 8.04
N ALA A 328 7.38 -0.05 7.05
CA ALA A 328 7.50 1.39 6.89
C ALA A 328 6.69 1.81 5.66
N VAL A 329 5.71 2.67 5.88
CA VAL A 329 4.84 3.19 4.82
C VAL A 329 5.19 4.64 4.53
N PHE A 330 5.62 4.92 3.31
CA PHE A 330 6.04 6.23 2.83
C PHE A 330 5.00 6.80 1.88
N LEU A 331 4.66 8.07 2.07
CA LEU A 331 3.93 8.87 1.11
C LEU A 331 4.89 9.86 0.47
N LEU A 332 5.09 9.70 -0.83
CA LEU A 332 6.16 10.30 -1.61
C LEU A 332 5.59 11.14 -2.74
N LYS A 333 6.40 12.08 -3.22
CA LYS A 333 6.12 12.90 -4.39
C LYS A 333 7.28 12.76 -5.39
N ALA A 334 6.96 12.64 -6.67
CA ALA A 334 7.97 12.74 -7.74
C ALA A 334 8.43 14.20 -7.91
N ILE A 335 9.74 14.42 -7.96
CA ILE A 335 10.39 15.73 -8.18
C ILE A 335 11.11 15.83 -9.52
#